data_AF-A0A369QA32-F1
#
_entry.id   AF-A0A369QA32-F1
#
_cell.length_a   1.000
_cell.length_b   1.000
_cell.length_c   1.000
_cell.angle_alpha   90.00
_cell.angle_beta   90.00
_cell.angle_gamma   90.00
#
_symmetry.space_group_name_H-M   'P 1'
#
loop_
_entity.id
_entity.type
_entity.pdbx_description
1 polymer ?
#
loop_
_entity_poly.entity_id
_entity_poly.type
_entity_poly.pdbx_seq_one_letter_code
_entity_poly.pdbx_strand_id
1 'polypeptide(L)'
;MTESKPMTAALPQTRKSETHTLALLQDERLSELLLSNDSPVVGPVTAGKLQSFADTPEPPLATQGQVETMLGKLAMATAQARLSDAEVDERFNLYWLALNDIPADDLRAGFVDIVRGKTFLPVPAEIRTAALRHGAVRKYAKSRAKHLVWLHEREWQEPTADFVDPAEVRALVPRAA
;
A
#
# COMPACT_ATOMS: atom_id res chain seq x y z
N MET A 1 -4.78 -57.40 -19.35
CA MET A 1 -4.94 -56.71 -18.05
C MET A 1 -4.17 -55.40 -18.15
N THR A 2 -4.87 -54.30 -18.40
CA THR A 2 -4.29 -52.96 -18.55
C THR A 2 -4.98 -52.06 -17.53
N GLU A 3 -4.29 -51.72 -16.46
CA GLU A 3 -4.75 -50.79 -15.43
C GLU A 3 -4.55 -49.35 -15.93
N SER A 4 -5.65 -48.63 -16.15
CA SER A 4 -5.64 -47.19 -16.38
C SER A 4 -5.70 -46.47 -15.03
N LYS A 5 -4.63 -45.75 -14.70
CA LYS A 5 -4.52 -44.88 -13.53
C LYS A 5 -5.14 -43.51 -13.87
N PRO A 6 -6.11 -42.96 -13.11
CA PRO A 6 -6.65 -41.64 -13.40
C PRO A 6 -5.67 -40.54 -12.95
N MET A 7 -5.18 -39.75 -13.91
CA MET A 7 -4.48 -38.49 -13.66
C MET A 7 -5.47 -37.47 -13.10
N THR A 8 -5.38 -37.21 -11.79
CA THR A 8 -6.05 -36.06 -11.18
C THR A 8 -5.19 -34.83 -11.47
N ALA A 9 -5.58 -34.05 -12.48
CA ALA A 9 -4.95 -32.77 -12.79
C ALA A 9 -5.29 -31.77 -11.67
N ALA A 10 -4.30 -31.44 -10.84
CA ALA A 10 -4.43 -30.40 -9.83
C ALA A 10 -4.63 -29.05 -10.54
N LEU A 11 -5.70 -28.34 -10.20
CA LEU A 11 -5.97 -26.99 -10.70
C LEU A 11 -4.86 -26.03 -10.25
N PRO A 12 -4.42 -25.09 -11.11
CA PRO A 12 -3.42 -24.10 -10.74
C PRO A 12 -3.97 -23.22 -9.62
N GLN A 13 -3.25 -23.19 -8.49
CA GLN A 13 -3.57 -22.31 -7.38
C GLN A 13 -3.47 -20.86 -7.85
N THR A 14 -4.60 -20.16 -7.87
CA THR A 14 -4.64 -18.71 -8.06
C THR A 14 -3.94 -18.06 -6.87
N ARG A 15 -2.72 -17.54 -7.09
CA ARG A 15 -2.09 -16.65 -6.11
C ARG A 15 -3.01 -15.45 -5.92
N LYS A 16 -3.44 -15.20 -4.69
CA LYS A 16 -4.18 -13.99 -4.33
C LYS A 16 -3.34 -12.81 -4.79
N SER A 17 -3.90 -11.99 -5.68
CA SER A 17 -3.28 -10.76 -6.12
C SER A 17 -3.25 -9.83 -4.92
N GLU A 18 -2.09 -9.70 -4.28
CA GLU A 18 -1.86 -8.72 -3.22
C GLU A 18 -2.02 -7.33 -3.85
N THR A 19 -3.16 -6.71 -3.56
CA THR A 19 -3.44 -5.36 -4.00
C THR A 19 -2.59 -4.46 -3.11
N HIS A 20 -1.41 -4.07 -3.63
CA HIS A 20 -0.31 -3.38 -2.95
C HIS A 20 -0.66 -2.03 -2.29
N THR A 21 -1.92 -1.58 -2.39
CA THR A 21 -2.36 -0.28 -1.90
C THR A 21 -2.65 -0.28 -0.39
N LEU A 22 -2.89 -1.44 0.23
CA LEU A 22 -3.27 -1.53 1.65
C LEU A 22 -2.20 -2.15 2.56
N ALA A 23 -1.16 -2.75 2.00
CA ALA A 23 -0.04 -3.29 2.77
C ALA A 23 1.05 -2.22 2.89
N LEU A 24 0.78 -1.12 3.60
CA LEU A 24 1.83 -0.15 3.92
C LEU A 24 3.00 -0.87 4.61
N LEU A 25 2.69 -1.85 5.46
CA LEU A 25 3.61 -2.84 6.02
C LEU A 25 2.87 -4.17 6.25
N GLN A 26 3.59 -5.31 6.25
CA GLN A 26 3.04 -6.61 6.68
C GLN A 26 2.71 -6.65 8.18
N ASP A 27 3.17 -5.64 8.93
CA ASP A 27 3.00 -5.49 10.38
C ASP A 27 1.86 -4.50 10.65
N GLU A 28 0.74 -5.02 11.17
CA GLU A 28 -0.47 -4.25 11.45
C GLU A 28 -0.20 -3.12 12.46
N ARG A 29 0.65 -3.36 13.46
CA ARG A 29 0.98 -2.35 14.49
C ARG A 29 1.75 -1.18 13.92
N LEU A 30 2.65 -1.44 12.96
CA LEU A 30 3.35 -0.35 12.28
C LEU A 30 2.41 0.42 11.36
N SER A 31 1.49 -0.27 10.68
CA SER A 31 0.49 0.40 9.84
C SER A 31 -0.40 1.33 10.68
N GLU A 32 -0.80 0.89 11.87
CA GLU A 32 -1.55 1.73 12.83
C GLU A 32 -0.72 2.96 13.24
N LEU A 33 0.54 2.79 13.64
CA LEU A 33 1.42 3.90 14.01
C LEU A 33 1.58 4.94 12.87
N LEU A 34 1.74 4.47 11.64
CA LEU A 34 1.94 5.32 10.46
C LEU A 34 0.69 6.08 10.04
N LEU A 35 -0.50 5.57 10.36
CA LEU A 35 -1.78 6.19 10.02
C LEU A 35 -2.42 6.93 11.20
N SER A 36 -1.91 6.74 12.41
CA SER A 36 -2.36 7.47 13.60
C SER A 36 -1.88 8.93 13.59
N ASN A 37 -2.62 9.77 14.32
CA ASN A 37 -2.21 11.14 14.63
C ASN A 37 -1.32 11.23 15.88
N ASP A 38 -1.22 10.14 16.66
CA ASP A 38 -0.48 10.10 17.92
C ASP A 38 1.00 9.90 17.67
N SER A 39 1.84 10.71 18.32
CA SER A 39 3.30 10.74 18.14
C SER A 39 4.04 10.10 19.32
N PRO A 40 3.93 8.78 19.55
CA PRO A 40 4.61 8.15 20.66
C PRO A 40 6.13 8.10 20.41
N VAL A 41 6.90 8.17 21.49
CA VAL A 41 8.32 7.82 21.46
C VAL A 41 8.43 6.30 21.30
N VAL A 42 8.97 5.86 20.17
CA VAL A 42 9.09 4.43 19.85
C VAL A 42 10.40 3.86 20.39
N GLY A 43 10.45 2.54 20.61
CA GLY A 43 11.69 1.84 20.96
C GLY A 43 12.60 1.59 19.74
N PRO A 44 13.85 1.15 19.96
CA PRO A 44 14.89 1.07 18.92
C PRO A 44 14.56 0.09 17.79
N VAL A 45 13.92 -1.05 18.10
CA VAL A 45 13.49 -2.03 17.07
C VAL A 45 12.45 -1.42 16.13
N THR A 46 11.46 -0.73 16.69
CA THR A 46 10.40 -0.07 15.92
C THR A 46 10.97 1.09 15.11
N ALA A 47 11.88 1.88 15.69
CA ALA A 47 12.60 2.94 14.98
C ALA A 47 13.37 2.39 13.76
N GLY A 48 14.11 1.28 13.92
CA GLY A 48 14.83 0.64 12.80
C GLY A 48 13.90 0.17 11.67
N LYS A 49 12.72 -0.38 11.99
CA LYS A 49 11.71 -0.75 10.99
C LYS A 49 11.13 0.48 10.28
N LEU A 50 10.82 1.54 11.03
CA LEU A 50 10.30 2.81 10.48
C LEU A 50 11.32 3.50 9.58
N GLN A 51 12.61 3.48 9.94
CA GLN A 51 13.69 4.01 9.12
C GLN A 51 13.80 3.23 7.80
N SER A 52 13.79 1.90 7.87
CA SER A 52 13.81 1.04 6.67
C SER A 52 12.63 1.34 5.73
N PHE A 53 11.45 1.58 6.28
CA PHE A 53 10.27 1.99 5.52
C PHE A 53 10.43 3.40 4.91
N ALA A 54 10.93 4.36 5.69
CA ALA A 54 11.14 5.74 5.24
C ALA A 54 12.16 5.83 4.09
N ASP A 55 13.17 4.96 4.10
CA ASP A 55 14.23 4.88 3.09
C ASP A 55 13.84 4.06 1.85
N THR A 56 12.67 3.41 1.87
CA THR A 56 12.18 2.70 0.70
C THR A 56 12.03 3.68 -0.47
N PRO A 57 12.52 3.36 -1.68
CA PRO A 57 12.42 4.25 -2.84
C PRO A 57 10.96 4.58 -3.18
N GLU A 58 10.74 5.68 -3.91
CA GLU A 58 9.41 5.94 -4.48
C GLU A 58 9.08 4.90 -5.56
N PRO A 59 7.80 4.51 -5.71
CA PRO A 59 7.42 3.59 -6.76
C PRO A 59 7.67 4.22 -8.14
N PRO A 60 7.98 3.39 -9.16
CA PRO A 60 8.25 3.89 -10.50
C PRO A 60 7.01 4.55 -11.11
N LEU A 61 7.26 5.57 -11.95
CA LEU A 61 6.22 6.19 -12.79
C LEU A 61 5.60 5.16 -13.73
N ALA A 62 4.33 5.35 -14.07
CA ALA A 62 3.67 4.48 -15.03
C ALA A 62 4.28 4.62 -16.43
N THR A 63 4.33 3.51 -17.15
CA THR A 63 4.65 3.52 -18.58
C THR A 63 3.39 3.76 -19.40
N GLN A 64 3.56 4.27 -20.63
CA GLN A 64 2.44 4.49 -21.54
C GLN A 64 1.61 3.22 -21.76
N GLY A 65 2.24 2.08 -22.03
CA GLY A 65 1.54 0.81 -22.21
C GLY A 65 0.76 0.33 -20.97
N GLN A 66 1.21 0.69 -19.76
CA GLN A 66 0.44 0.43 -18.54
C GLN A 66 -0.83 1.30 -18.48
N VAL A 67 -0.71 2.60 -18.81
CA VAL A 67 -1.86 3.51 -18.86
C VAL A 67 -2.86 3.07 -19.92
N GLU A 68 -2.41 2.71 -21.11
CA GLU A 68 -3.25 2.17 -22.19
C GLU A 68 -3.98 0.89 -21.75
N THR A 69 -3.25 -0.05 -21.13
CA THR A 69 -3.85 -1.29 -20.61
C THR A 69 -4.92 -1.01 -19.55
N MET A 70 -4.67 -0.10 -18.61
CA MET A 70 -5.62 0.26 -17.57
C MET A 70 -6.85 0.97 -18.15
N LEU A 71 -6.64 1.87 -19.12
CA LEU A 71 -7.73 2.57 -19.80
C LEU A 71 -8.57 1.63 -20.66
N GLY A 72 -7.96 0.67 -21.35
CA GLY A 72 -8.67 -0.37 -22.09
C GLY A 72 -9.55 -1.22 -21.18
N LYS A 73 -9.05 -1.64 -20.01
CA LYS A 73 -9.85 -2.37 -19.01
C LYS A 73 -11.02 -1.53 -18.48
N LEU A 74 -10.78 -0.25 -18.22
CA LEU A 74 -11.81 0.67 -17.76
C LEU A 74 -12.86 0.93 -18.85
N ALA A 75 -12.45 1.02 -20.11
CA ALA A 75 -13.31 1.15 -21.26
C ALA A 75 -14.26 -0.04 -21.43
N MET A 76 -13.78 -1.26 -21.15
CA MET A 76 -14.62 -2.47 -21.15
C MET A 76 -15.65 -2.48 -20.02
N ALA A 77 -15.36 -1.79 -18.90
CA ALA A 77 -16.22 -1.76 -17.73
C ALA A 77 -17.21 -0.58 -17.70
N THR A 78 -17.07 0.39 -18.62
CA THR A 78 -17.84 1.63 -18.63
C THR A 78 -18.58 1.82 -19.95
N ALA A 79 -19.69 2.56 -19.94
CA ALA A 79 -20.39 2.93 -21.15
C ALA A 79 -19.53 3.91 -21.98
N GLN A 80 -19.43 3.67 -23.29
CA GLN A 80 -18.65 4.49 -24.21
C GLN A 80 -19.44 4.88 -25.46
N ALA A 81 -19.15 6.07 -25.98
CA ALA A 81 -19.56 6.48 -27.31
C ALA A 81 -18.78 5.68 -28.37
N ARG A 82 -19.41 5.47 -29.54
CA ARG A 82 -18.70 4.94 -30.72
C ARG A 82 -17.76 6.01 -31.25
N LEU A 83 -16.52 5.62 -31.48
CA LEU A 83 -15.44 6.51 -31.90
C LEU A 83 -14.71 5.84 -33.06
N SER A 84 -14.12 6.66 -33.90
CA SER A 84 -13.13 6.22 -34.88
C SER A 84 -11.82 5.85 -34.21
N ASP A 85 -11.01 5.03 -34.88
CA ASP A 85 -9.70 4.60 -34.37
C ASP A 85 -8.79 5.82 -34.08
N ALA A 86 -8.82 6.85 -34.93
CA ALA A 86 -8.06 8.08 -34.71
C ALA A 86 -8.48 8.84 -33.44
N GLU A 87 -9.78 8.86 -33.11
CA GLU A 87 -10.28 9.47 -31.88
C GLU A 87 -9.95 8.64 -30.63
N VAL A 88 -9.81 7.32 -30.79
CA VAL A 88 -9.36 6.42 -29.72
C VAL A 88 -7.88 6.65 -29.43
N ASP A 89 -7.04 6.75 -30.46
CA ASP A 89 -5.61 7.02 -30.32
C ASP A 89 -5.34 8.38 -29.65
N GLU A 90 -6.04 9.43 -30.11
CA GLU A 90 -5.86 10.77 -29.51
C GLU A 90 -6.34 10.82 -28.06
N ARG A 91 -7.36 10.03 -27.72
CA ARG A 91 -7.76 9.86 -26.33
C ARG A 91 -6.68 9.18 -25.51
N PHE A 92 -6.06 8.11 -26.00
CA PHE A 92 -4.95 7.49 -25.28
C PHE A 92 -3.81 8.49 -25.03
N ASN A 93 -3.45 9.30 -26.03
CA ASN A 93 -2.45 10.37 -25.89
C ASN A 93 -2.84 11.38 -24.80
N LEU A 94 -4.08 11.83 -24.78
CA LEU A 94 -4.57 12.80 -23.79
C LEU A 94 -4.51 12.23 -22.37
N TYR A 95 -4.88 10.96 -22.18
CA TYR A 95 -4.79 10.31 -20.87
C TYR A 95 -3.33 10.11 -20.45
N TRP A 96 -2.45 9.72 -21.38
CA TRP A 96 -1.03 9.58 -21.10
C TRP A 96 -0.41 10.90 -20.64
N LEU A 97 -0.65 11.99 -21.36
CA LEU A 97 -0.16 13.32 -21.00
C LEU A 97 -0.60 13.76 -19.60
N ALA A 98 -1.81 13.38 -19.18
CA ALA A 98 -2.37 13.77 -17.88
C ALA A 98 -1.93 12.89 -16.70
N LEU A 99 -1.41 11.69 -16.98
CA LEU A 99 -1.17 10.65 -15.96
C LEU A 99 0.29 10.17 -15.89
N ASN A 100 1.17 10.59 -16.81
CA ASN A 100 2.56 10.10 -16.91
C ASN A 100 3.46 10.42 -15.70
N ASP A 101 3.07 11.37 -14.87
CA ASP A 101 3.80 11.80 -13.67
C ASP A 101 3.35 11.08 -12.40
N ILE A 102 2.41 10.14 -12.51
CA ILE A 102 1.86 9.40 -11.38
C ILE A 102 2.50 7.99 -11.31
N PRO A 103 2.91 7.54 -10.12
CA PRO A 103 3.40 6.18 -9.94
C PRO A 103 2.39 5.10 -10.35
N ALA A 104 2.88 4.01 -10.93
CA ALA A 104 2.04 2.95 -11.49
C ALA A 104 1.10 2.31 -10.47
N ASP A 105 1.55 2.15 -9.22
CA ASP A 105 0.75 1.53 -8.16
C ASP A 105 -0.38 2.45 -7.69
N ASP A 106 -0.13 3.77 -7.63
CA ASP A 106 -1.15 4.77 -7.29
C ASP A 106 -2.22 4.86 -8.37
N LEU A 107 -1.79 4.85 -9.64
CA LEU A 107 -2.72 4.79 -10.76
C LEU A 107 -3.58 3.54 -10.68
N ARG A 108 -2.97 2.36 -10.52
CA ARG A 108 -3.72 1.10 -10.44
C ARG A 108 -4.78 1.15 -9.33
N ALA A 109 -4.44 1.68 -8.16
CA ALA A 109 -5.37 1.85 -7.06
C ALA A 109 -6.53 2.80 -7.42
N GLY A 110 -6.21 3.97 -8.01
CA GLY A 110 -7.22 4.92 -8.46
C GLY A 110 -8.16 4.34 -9.53
N PHE A 111 -7.64 3.56 -10.48
CA PHE A 111 -8.44 2.85 -11.48
C PHE A 111 -9.40 1.84 -10.83
N VAL A 112 -8.93 1.06 -9.85
CA VAL A 112 -9.77 0.09 -9.13
C VAL A 112 -10.92 0.79 -8.40
N ASP A 113 -10.66 1.93 -7.75
CA ASP A 113 -11.70 2.71 -7.07
C ASP A 113 -12.76 3.23 -8.04
N ILE A 114 -12.34 3.70 -9.21
CA ILE A 114 -13.25 4.26 -10.22
C ILE A 114 -14.13 3.18 -10.85
N VAL A 115 -13.57 2.02 -11.20
CA VAL A 115 -14.33 0.91 -11.83
C VAL A 115 -15.58 0.54 -11.03
N ARG A 116 -15.52 0.67 -9.69
CA ARG A 116 -16.63 0.29 -8.81
C ARG A 116 -17.77 1.32 -8.77
N GLY A 117 -17.54 2.56 -9.20
CA GLY A 117 -18.45 3.68 -8.94
C GLY A 117 -18.85 4.52 -10.15
N LYS A 118 -18.21 4.33 -11.30
CA LYS A 118 -18.47 5.17 -12.49
C LYS A 118 -19.18 4.38 -13.59
N THR A 119 -20.26 4.95 -14.11
CA THR A 119 -21.04 4.38 -15.21
C THR A 119 -20.43 4.69 -16.58
N PHE A 120 -19.90 5.91 -16.74
CA PHE A 120 -19.25 6.38 -17.96
C PHE A 120 -17.74 6.39 -17.82
N LEU A 121 -17.02 6.39 -18.94
CA LEU A 121 -15.57 6.53 -18.93
C LEU A 121 -15.20 7.85 -18.23
N PRO A 122 -14.44 7.81 -17.12
CA PRO A 122 -14.08 9.01 -16.37
C PRO A 122 -13.07 9.85 -17.12
N VAL A 123 -13.11 11.16 -16.94
CA VAL A 123 -12.11 12.06 -17.53
C VAL A 123 -10.75 11.90 -16.83
N PRO A 124 -9.62 12.26 -17.47
CA PRO A 124 -8.29 12.10 -16.86
C PRO A 124 -8.14 12.77 -15.50
N ALA A 125 -8.81 13.91 -15.30
CA ALA A 125 -8.82 14.61 -14.01
C ALA A 125 -9.41 13.76 -12.88
N GLU A 126 -10.48 13.00 -13.15
CA GLU A 126 -11.09 12.11 -12.15
C GLU A 126 -10.15 10.95 -11.79
N ILE A 127 -9.48 10.37 -12.79
CA ILE A 127 -8.47 9.33 -12.59
C ILE A 127 -7.31 9.86 -11.75
N ARG A 128 -6.82 11.05 -12.09
CA ARG A 128 -5.76 11.74 -11.36
C ARG A 128 -6.15 11.98 -9.90
N THR A 129 -7.34 12.52 -9.64
CA THR A 129 -7.83 12.75 -8.28
C THR A 129 -7.91 11.45 -7.47
N ALA A 130 -8.40 10.36 -8.07
CA ALA A 130 -8.47 9.07 -7.40
C ALA A 130 -7.07 8.51 -7.09
N ALA A 131 -6.14 8.56 -8.06
CA ALA A 131 -4.78 8.05 -7.88
C ALA A 131 -3.98 8.87 -6.84
N LEU A 132 -4.09 10.21 -6.89
CA LEU A 132 -3.37 11.09 -5.96
C LEU A 132 -3.81 10.91 -4.50
N ARG A 133 -5.04 10.44 -4.24
CA ARG A 133 -5.48 10.10 -2.88
C ARG A 133 -4.61 9.00 -2.27
N HIS A 134 -4.33 7.94 -3.05
CA HIS A 134 -3.47 6.84 -2.62
C HIS A 134 -2.01 7.29 -2.46
N GLY A 135 -1.52 8.09 -3.40
CA GLY A 135 -0.19 8.68 -3.31
C GLY A 135 -0.02 9.60 -2.08
N ALA A 136 -1.07 10.33 -1.70
CA ALA A 136 -1.05 11.19 -0.51
C ALA A 136 -0.91 10.36 0.79
N VAL A 137 -1.62 9.23 0.90
CA VAL A 137 -1.51 8.32 2.06
C VAL A 137 -0.08 7.78 2.18
N ARG A 138 0.53 7.32 1.08
CA ARG A 138 1.93 6.85 1.10
C ARG A 138 2.89 7.95 1.53
N LYS A 139 2.77 9.15 0.94
CA LYS A 139 3.63 10.30 1.28
C LYS A 139 3.49 10.69 2.75
N TYR A 140 2.26 10.72 3.25
CA TYR A 140 1.97 10.94 4.66
C TYR A 140 2.65 9.88 5.54
N ALA A 141 2.45 8.60 5.24
CA ALA A 141 3.06 7.51 5.99
C ALA A 141 4.60 7.59 6.01
N LYS A 142 5.25 7.89 4.88
CA LYS A 142 6.71 8.09 4.85
C LYS A 142 7.15 9.29 5.67
N SER A 143 6.45 10.41 5.56
CA SER A 143 6.71 11.59 6.40
C SER A 143 6.55 11.27 7.88
N ARG A 144 5.53 10.48 8.22
CA ARG A 144 5.23 10.05 9.57
C ARG A 144 6.33 9.15 10.14
N ALA A 145 6.80 8.18 9.35
CA ALA A 145 7.90 7.31 9.72
C ALA A 145 9.15 8.11 10.09
N LYS A 146 9.54 9.07 9.23
CA LYS A 146 10.69 9.97 9.49
C LYS A 146 10.53 10.76 10.79
N HIS A 147 9.32 11.26 11.04
CA HIS A 147 9.03 12.00 12.26
C HIS A 147 9.15 11.12 13.52
N LEU A 148 8.62 9.89 13.49
CA LEU A 148 8.70 8.97 14.63
C LEU A 148 10.14 8.50 14.89
N VAL A 149 10.95 8.31 13.86
CA VAL A 149 12.38 8.03 14.02
C VAL A 149 13.09 9.23 14.66
N TRP A 150 12.82 10.44 14.18
CA TRP A 150 13.38 11.65 14.77
C TRP A 150 12.99 11.83 16.25
N LEU A 151 11.74 11.49 16.63
CA LEU A 151 11.32 11.49 18.03
C LEU A 151 12.07 10.47 18.86
N HIS A 152 12.29 9.26 18.33
CA HIS A 152 13.12 8.26 19.00
C HIS A 152 14.54 8.78 19.25
N GLU A 153 15.21 9.32 18.23
CA GLU A 153 16.57 9.85 18.35
C GLU A 153 16.67 10.99 19.37
N ARG A 154 15.61 11.78 19.52
CA ARG A 154 15.59 12.95 20.40
C ARG A 154 15.21 12.64 21.84
N GLU A 155 14.21 11.79 22.04
CA GLU A 155 13.51 11.65 23.33
C GLU A 155 13.65 10.26 23.96
N TRP A 156 14.06 9.26 23.18
CA TRP A 156 14.17 7.91 23.72
C TRP A 156 15.33 7.84 24.71
N GLN A 157 15.02 7.39 25.92
CA GLN A 157 16.00 7.04 26.94
C GLN A 157 15.95 5.53 27.13
N GLU A 158 17.13 4.92 27.25
CA GLU A 158 17.21 3.52 27.61
C GLU A 158 16.50 3.33 28.97
N PRO A 159 15.53 2.40 29.08
CA PRO A 159 14.87 2.14 30.35
C PRO A 159 15.94 1.88 31.39
N THR A 160 16.05 2.77 32.37
CA THR A 160 17.00 2.58 33.46
C THR A 160 16.53 1.32 34.16
N ALA A 161 17.36 0.28 34.13
CA ALA A 161 17.09 -0.93 34.86
C ALA A 161 17.16 -0.59 36.35
N ASP A 162 16.07 -0.08 36.90
CA ASP A 162 15.75 -0.28 38.29
C ASP A 162 15.61 -1.80 38.41
N PHE A 163 16.72 -2.46 38.71
CA PHE A 163 16.76 -3.86 39.05
C PHE A 163 15.81 -4.02 40.24
N VAL A 164 14.57 -4.44 39.98
CA VAL A 164 13.70 -4.93 41.04
C VAL A 164 14.45 -6.10 41.65
N ASP A 165 14.89 -5.95 42.89
CA ASP A 165 15.57 -7.01 43.60
C ASP A 165 14.67 -8.25 43.55
N PRO A 166 15.15 -9.40 43.06
CA PRO A 166 14.39 -10.65 43.10
C PRO A 166 13.80 -10.96 44.48
N ALA A 167 14.38 -10.43 45.55
CA ALA A 167 13.84 -10.51 46.91
C ALA A 167 12.53 -9.72 47.10
N GLU A 168 12.37 -8.54 46.51
CA GLU A 168 11.14 -7.74 46.58
C GLU A 168 9.99 -8.39 45.80
N VAL A 169 10.29 -8.99 44.64
CA VAL A 169 9.29 -9.74 43.86
C VAL A 169 8.82 -10.99 44.63
N ARG A 170 9.73 -11.68 45.33
CA ARG A 170 9.37 -12.84 46.18
C ARG A 170 8.56 -12.44 47.41
N ALA A 171 8.73 -11.23 47.94
CA ALA A 171 7.96 -10.73 49.07
C ALA A 171 6.50 -10.37 48.70
N LEU A 172 6.25 -10.05 47.42
CA LEU A 172 4.93 -9.68 46.91
C LEU A 172 4.06 -10.88 46.49
N VAL A 173 4.64 -12.08 46.33
CA VAL A 173 3.85 -13.30 46.08
C VAL A 173 3.31 -13.80 47.42
N PRO A 174 2.00 -13.72 47.70
CA PRO A 174 1.45 -14.29 48.91
C PRO A 174 1.77 -15.79 48.93
N ARG A 175 2.46 -16.25 49.98
CA ARG A 175 2.65 -17.68 50.23
C ARG A 175 1.27 -18.32 50.31
N ALA A 176 0.91 -19.09 49.29
CA ALA A 176 -0.22 -20.00 49.38
C ALA A 176 0.05 -20.93 50.57
N ALA A 177 -0.87 -20.91 51.53
CA ALA A 177 -0.83 -21.69 52.76
C ALA A 177 -0.96 -23.19 52.49
#